data_AF-A0A1F4XHH6-F1
#
_entry.id   AF-A0A1F4XHH6-F1
#
_cell.length_a   1.000
_cell.length_b   1.000
_cell.length_c   1.000
_cell.angle_alpha   90.00
_cell.angle_beta   90.00
_cell.angle_gamma   90.00
#
_symmetry.space_group_name_H-M   'P 1'
#
loop_
_entity.id
_entity.type
_entity.pdbx_description
1 polymer ?
#
loop_
_entity_poly.entity_id
_entity_poly.type
_entity_poly.pdbx_seq_one_letter_code
_entity_poly.pdbx_strand_id
1 'polypeptide(L)'
;MAITKSAKKANRQSKRRKRMNDTRRKALVAAFKGARLAQKGDATALKAAYKAIDKAMKRGLIKKNTAAHRKSKIARLLKAQT
;
A
#
# COMPACT_ATOMS: atom_id res chain seq x y z
N MET A 1 15.58 20.00 16.96
CA MET A 1 15.61 21.21 16.10
C MET A 1 16.62 21.00 14.98
N ALA A 2 16.32 21.37 13.73
CA ALA A 2 17.31 21.27 12.65
C ALA A 2 18.24 22.49 12.68
N ILE A 3 19.50 22.29 13.06
CA ILE A 3 20.45 23.39 13.31
C ILE A 3 21.08 23.84 11.98
N THR A 4 21.63 22.90 11.20
CA THR A 4 22.30 23.20 9.93
C THR A 4 21.33 23.50 8.79
N LYS A 5 21.77 24.27 7.77
CA LYS A 5 20.98 24.57 6.57
C LYS A 5 20.56 23.29 5.83
N SER A 6 21.44 22.29 5.76
CA SER A 6 21.17 20.98 5.17
C SER A 6 20.10 20.21 5.94
N ALA A 7 20.16 20.20 7.29
CA ALA A 7 19.15 19.56 8.12
C ALA A 7 17.77 20.23 7.96
N LYS A 8 17.72 21.56 7.89
CA LYS A 8 16.46 22.30 7.63
C LYS A 8 15.86 21.91 6.27
N LYS A 9 16.68 21.77 5.22
CA LYS A 9 16.25 21.30 3.89
C LYS A 9 15.76 19.85 3.93
N ALA A 10 16.50 18.95 4.57
CA ALA A 10 16.13 17.55 4.71
C ALA A 10 14.78 17.39 5.44
N ASN A 11 14.53 18.19 6.48
CA ASN A 11 13.25 18.18 7.19
C ASN A 11 12.08 18.56 6.27
N ARG A 12 12.21 19.62 5.46
CA ARG A 12 11.19 20.02 4.48
C ARG A 12 10.92 18.91 3.46
N GLN A 13 11.98 18.30 2.93
CA GLN A 13 11.86 17.18 1.98
C GLN A 13 11.18 15.96 2.63
N SER A 14 11.56 15.62 3.86
CA SER A 14 10.97 14.52 4.62
C SER A 14 9.48 14.74 4.86
N LYS A 15 9.06 15.93 5.30
CA LYS A 15 7.64 16.30 5.47
C LYS A 15 6.85 16.14 4.17
N ARG A 16 7.39 16.61 3.04
CA ARG A 16 6.75 16.45 1.72
C ARG A 16 6.61 14.98 1.33
N ARG A 17 7.69 14.19 1.49
CA ARG A 17 7.68 12.74 1.21
C ARG A 17 6.70 12.00 2.12
N LYS A 18 6.67 12.34 3.41
CA LYS A 18 5.74 11.78 4.40
C LYS A 18 4.29 11.99 3.98
N ARG A 19 3.89 13.23 3.65
CA ARG A 19 2.52 13.53 3.19
C ARG A 19 2.11 12.64 2.00
N MET A 20 2.99 12.52 1.02
CA MET A 20 2.77 11.68 -0.18
C MET A 20 2.73 10.18 0.14
N ASN A 21 3.52 9.71 1.09
CA ASN A 21 3.53 8.30 1.48
C ASN A 21 2.32 7.95 2.35
N ASP A 22 1.86 8.88 3.18
CA ASP A 22 0.70 8.69 4.05
C ASP A 22 -0.59 8.53 3.23
N THR A 23 -0.78 9.31 2.15
CA THR A 23 -1.94 9.13 1.25
C THR A 23 -1.94 7.76 0.58
N ARG A 24 -0.77 7.29 0.11
CA ARG A 24 -0.62 5.96 -0.50
C ARG A 24 -0.81 4.83 0.51
N ARG A 25 -0.33 5.01 1.75
CA ARG A 25 -0.55 4.05 2.83
C ARG A 25 -2.04 3.94 3.16
N LYS A 26 -2.76 5.07 3.22
CA LYS A 26 -4.22 5.10 3.39
C LYS A 26 -4.93 4.36 2.25
N ALA A 27 -4.55 4.62 0.99
CA ALA A 27 -5.12 3.93 -0.17
C ALA A 27 -4.88 2.41 -0.13
N LEU A 28 -3.69 1.98 0.30
CA LEU A 28 -3.37 0.56 0.47
C LEU A 28 -4.26 -0.05 1.57
N VAL A 29 -4.38 0.59 2.73
CA VAL A 29 -5.25 0.11 3.83
C VAL A 29 -6.71 0.04 3.39
N ALA A 30 -7.20 1.05 2.66
CA ALA A 30 -8.55 1.07 2.11
C ALA A 30 -8.77 -0.09 1.14
N ALA A 31 -7.83 -0.37 0.22
CA ALA A 31 -7.93 -1.50 -0.69
C ALA A 31 -7.96 -2.85 0.04
N PHE A 32 -7.20 -2.99 1.14
CA PHE A 32 -7.26 -4.18 2.00
C PHE A 32 -8.59 -4.34 2.72
N LYS A 33 -9.18 -3.23 3.21
CA LYS A 33 -10.51 -3.26 3.85
C LYS A 33 -11.58 -3.62 2.82
N GLY A 34 -11.55 -3.01 1.63
CA GLY A 34 -12.45 -3.34 0.54
C GLY A 34 -12.37 -4.82 0.16
N ALA A 35 -11.14 -5.36 -0.01
CA ALA A 35 -10.96 -6.77 -0.32
C ALA A 35 -11.46 -7.72 0.79
N ARG A 36 -11.49 -7.29 2.05
CA ARG A 36 -12.05 -8.10 3.16
C ARG A 36 -13.57 -8.13 3.21
N LEU A 37 -14.20 -7.05 2.76
CA LEU A 37 -15.66 -6.91 2.73
C LEU A 37 -16.27 -7.46 1.43
N ALA A 38 -15.45 -7.63 0.39
CA ALA A 38 -15.88 -8.15 -0.88
C ALA A 38 -16.32 -9.62 -0.78
N GLN A 39 -17.28 -9.99 -1.63
CA GLN A 39 -17.77 -11.37 -1.72
C GLN A 39 -16.69 -12.29 -2.31
N LYS A 40 -16.76 -13.58 -1.96
CA LYS A 40 -15.87 -14.59 -2.57
C LYS A 40 -16.10 -14.60 -4.09
N GLY A 41 -15.02 -14.65 -4.87
CA GLY A 41 -15.07 -14.60 -6.32
C GLY A 41 -15.13 -13.19 -6.94
N ASP A 42 -15.14 -12.11 -6.14
CA ASP A 42 -15.11 -10.75 -6.69
C ASP A 42 -13.74 -10.41 -7.30
N ALA A 43 -13.66 -10.55 -8.63
CA ALA A 43 -12.49 -10.24 -9.43
C ALA A 43 -12.14 -8.73 -9.45
N THR A 44 -13.13 -7.85 -9.25
CA THR A 44 -12.91 -6.40 -9.29
C THR A 44 -12.19 -5.93 -8.02
N ALA A 45 -12.60 -6.42 -6.86
CA ALA A 45 -11.94 -6.18 -5.58
C ALA A 45 -10.51 -6.73 -5.58
N LEU A 46 -10.31 -7.94 -6.15
CA LEU A 46 -8.99 -8.54 -6.29
C LEU A 46 -8.05 -7.68 -7.15
N LYS A 47 -8.51 -7.24 -8.32
CA LYS A 47 -7.74 -6.39 -9.24
C LYS A 47 -7.39 -5.04 -8.61
N ALA A 48 -8.33 -4.42 -7.90
CA ALA A 48 -8.11 -3.16 -7.20
C ALA A 48 -7.06 -3.31 -6.09
N ALA A 49 -7.14 -4.38 -5.30
CA ALA A 49 -6.19 -4.67 -4.24
C ALA A 49 -4.77 -4.93 -4.77
N TYR A 50 -4.64 -5.70 -5.86
CA TYR A 50 -3.34 -5.95 -6.50
C TYR A 50 -2.72 -4.66 -7.04
N LYS A 51 -3.52 -3.85 -7.73
CA LYS A 51 -3.08 -2.54 -8.23
C LYS A 51 -2.55 -1.64 -7.11
N ALA A 52 -3.20 -1.62 -5.95
CA ALA A 52 -2.76 -0.84 -4.80
C ALA A 52 -1.44 -1.37 -4.22
N ILE A 53 -1.30 -2.69 -4.08
CA ILE A 53 -0.07 -3.35 -3.59
C ILE A 53 1.11 -3.08 -4.53
N ASP A 54 0.91 -3.24 -5.84
CA ASP A 54 1.98 -3.07 -6.83
C ASP A 54 2.45 -1.63 -6.92
N LYS A 55 1.52 -0.67 -6.85
CA LYS A 55 1.89 0.75 -6.79
C LYS A 55 2.65 1.08 -5.52
N ALA A 56 2.32 0.48 -4.38
CA ALA A 56 3.05 0.67 -3.14
C ALA A 56 4.47 0.05 -3.21
N MET A 57 4.60 -1.12 -3.82
CA MET A 57 5.88 -1.78 -4.05
C MET A 57 6.78 -0.97 -4.99
N LYS A 58 6.26 -0.53 -6.15
CA LYS A 58 7.00 0.28 -7.14
C LYS A 58 7.58 1.56 -6.53
N ARG A 59 6.91 2.12 -5.54
CA ARG A 59 7.34 3.35 -4.85
C ARG A 59 8.21 3.11 -3.61
N GLY A 60 8.54 1.85 -3.30
CA GLY A 60 9.37 1.49 -2.15
C GLY A 60 8.67 1.65 -0.80
N LEU A 61 7.33 1.74 -0.76
CA LEU A 61 6.59 1.82 0.51
C LEU A 61 6.54 0.45 1.21
N ILE A 62 6.58 -0.64 0.45
CA ILE A 62 6.63 -2.02 0.94
C ILE A 62 7.72 -2.78 0.19
N LYS A 63 8.37 -3.74 0.86
CA LYS A 63 9.36 -4.63 0.23
C LYS A 63 8.67 -5.66 -0.67
N LYS A 64 9.41 -6.22 -1.63
CA LYS A 64 8.92 -7.23 -2.58
C LYS A 64 8.25 -8.42 -1.88
N ASN A 65 8.89 -8.96 -0.84
CA ASN A 65 8.36 -10.10 -0.07
C ASN A 65 7.05 -9.75 0.64
N THR A 66 6.97 -8.54 1.22
CA THR A 66 5.75 -8.06 1.85
C THR A 66 4.62 -7.91 0.83
N ALA A 67 4.93 -7.46 -0.38
CA ALA A 67 3.96 -7.35 -1.47
C ALA A 67 3.46 -8.73 -1.91
N ALA A 68 4.36 -9.70 -2.10
CA ALA A 68 4.03 -11.07 -2.48
C ALA A 68 3.15 -11.77 -1.43
N HIS A 69 3.54 -11.72 -0.15
CA HIS A 69 2.76 -12.27 0.96
C HIS A 69 1.35 -11.66 1.03
N ARG A 70 1.27 -10.35 0.82
CA ARG A 70 0.01 -9.60 0.79
C ARG A 70 -0.91 -9.99 -0.37
N LYS A 71 -0.37 -10.20 -1.57
CA LYS A 71 -1.13 -10.70 -2.72
C LYS A 71 -1.67 -12.10 -2.46
N SER A 72 -0.81 -13.00 -2.00
CA SER A 72 -1.21 -14.38 -1.64
C SER A 72 -2.33 -14.40 -0.60
N LYS A 73 -2.23 -13.57 0.45
CA LYS A 73 -3.28 -13.47 1.47
C LYS A 73 -4.63 -13.02 0.90
N ILE A 74 -4.64 -12.03 -0.01
CA ILE A 74 -5.89 -11.55 -0.63
C ILE A 74 -6.45 -12.59 -1.60
N ALA A 75 -5.60 -13.23 -2.39
CA ALA A 75 -6.01 -14.30 -3.28
C ALA A 75 -6.72 -15.42 -2.51
N ARG A 76 -6.14 -15.84 -1.39
CA ARG A 76 -6.73 -16.87 -0.52
C ARG A 76 -8.05 -16.43 0.10
N LEU A 77 -8.18 -15.15 0.45
CA LEU A 77 -9.41 -14.62 1.05
C LEU A 77 -10.57 -14.54 0.05
N LEU A 78 -10.27 -14.17 -1.20
CA LEU A 78 -11.27 -14.03 -2.27
C LEU A 78 -11.43 -15.29 -3.13
N LYS A 79 -10.65 -16.34 -2.87
CA LYS A 79 -10.79 -17.63 -3.55
C LYS A 79 -12.22 -18.13 -3.33
N ALA A 80 -12.95 -18.37 -4.41
CA ALA A 80 -14.22 -19.06 -4.35
C ALA A 80 -14.00 -20.44 -3.70
N GLN A 81 -14.87 -20.83 -2.77
CA GLN A 81 -14.88 -22.22 -2.30
C GLN A 81 -15.32 -23.07 -3.49
N THR A 82 -14.38 -23.86 -4.00
CA THR A 82 -14.69 -25.16 -4.60
C THR A 82 -15.31 -26.05 -3.56
#